data_AF-A0A7W7B180-F1
#
_entry.id   AF-A0A7W7B180-F1
#
_cell.length_a   1.000
_cell.length_b   1.000
_cell.length_c   1.000
_cell.angle_alpha   90.00
_cell.angle_beta   90.00
_cell.angle_gamma   90.00
#
_symmetry.space_group_name_H-M   'P 1'
#
loop_
_entity.id
_entity.type
_entity.pdbx_description
1 polymer ?
#
loop_
_entity_poly.entity_id
_entity_poly.type
_entity_poly.pdbx_seq_one_letter_code
_entity_poly.pdbx_strand_id
1 'polypeptide(L)'
;MVEPAFLLDSNTCIYVLEGLSSVLRDRIEARSPGEIVTSAIVYAEVMRGIDPANDVAVAKAMLLFEAFPALPFDAEAARAYAQVPFRRGKFDRLIGAHALAVGLTVVTSNGADFADIPGLKVENWTL
;
A
#
# COMPACT_ATOMS: atom_id res chain seq x y z
N MET A 1 -2.31 -19.13 9.28
CA MET A 1 -1.86 -17.82 8.78
C MET A 1 -3.01 -16.85 9.00
N VAL A 2 -2.73 -15.66 9.54
CA VAL A 2 -3.73 -14.60 9.71
C VAL A 2 -4.14 -14.12 8.31
N GLU A 3 -5.42 -13.86 8.10
CA GLU A 3 -5.89 -13.25 6.85
C GLU A 3 -5.49 -11.78 6.82
N PRO A 4 -4.96 -11.27 5.69
CA PRO A 4 -4.66 -9.84 5.56
C PRO A 4 -5.92 -8.99 5.80
N ALA A 5 -5.73 -7.86 6.47
CA ALA A 5 -6.80 -6.87 6.72
C ALA A 5 -6.46 -5.49 6.16
N PHE A 6 -5.16 -5.20 5.97
CA PHE A 6 -4.67 -3.88 5.59
C PHE A 6 -3.75 -3.94 4.37
N LEU A 7 -3.88 -2.96 3.48
CA LEU A 7 -3.04 -2.76 2.32
C LEU A 7 -2.33 -1.41 2.43
N LEU A 8 -1.01 -1.41 2.56
CA LEU A 8 -0.22 -0.18 2.64
C LEU A 8 -0.12 0.49 1.26
N ASP A 9 -0.38 1.79 1.22
CA ASP A 9 -0.13 2.67 0.07
C ASP A 9 1.37 3.03 -0.05
N SER A 10 1.78 3.55 -1.22
CA SER A 10 3.13 3.98 -1.56
C SER A 10 3.68 5.01 -0.58
N ASN A 11 2.90 6.03 -0.22
CA ASN A 11 3.32 7.04 0.76
C ASN A 11 3.62 6.42 2.14
N THR A 12 2.84 5.44 2.56
CA THR A 12 2.97 4.81 3.86
C THR A 12 4.21 3.92 3.89
N CYS A 13 4.47 3.21 2.79
CA CYS A 13 5.73 2.48 2.59
C CYS A 13 6.96 3.40 2.68
N ILE A 14 6.91 4.59 2.07
CA ILE A 14 7.99 5.59 2.15
C ILE A 14 8.17 6.05 3.60
N TYR A 15 7.10 6.33 4.33
CA TYR A 15 7.16 6.71 5.74
C TYR A 15 7.81 5.63 6.61
N VAL A 16 7.55 4.35 6.33
CA VAL A 16 8.20 3.24 7.03
C VAL A 16 9.70 3.20 6.73
N LEU A 17 10.09 3.30 5.45
CA LEU A 17 11.50 3.26 5.03
C LEU A 17 12.32 4.41 5.62
N GLU A 18 11.74 5.60 5.69
CA GLU A 18 12.37 6.81 6.19
C GLU A 18 12.21 6.98 7.72
N GLY A 19 11.39 6.15 8.36
CA GLY A 19 11.15 6.20 9.81
C GLY A 19 10.43 7.47 10.27
N LEU A 20 9.55 8.03 9.44
CA LEU A 20 8.99 9.38 9.61
C LEU A 20 7.82 9.50 10.61
N SER A 21 7.33 8.39 11.16
CA SER A 21 6.22 8.42 12.13
C SER A 21 6.33 7.30 13.16
N SER A 22 6.44 7.68 14.43
CA SER A 22 6.38 6.73 15.56
C SER A 22 4.99 6.14 15.71
N VAL A 23 3.93 6.93 15.50
CA VAL A 23 2.54 6.45 15.58
C VAL A 23 2.26 5.37 14.52
N LEU A 24 2.76 5.57 13.29
CA LEU A 24 2.67 4.55 12.24
C LEU A 24 3.39 3.27 12.67
N ARG A 25 4.61 3.41 13.22
CA ARG A 25 5.38 2.27 13.72
C ARG A 25 4.62 1.52 14.81
N ASP A 26 4.11 2.21 15.81
CA ASP A 26 3.36 1.60 16.92
C ASP A 26 2.12 0.85 16.41
N ARG A 27 1.41 1.41 15.43
CA ARG A 27 0.25 0.75 14.81
C ARG A 27 0.64 -0.50 14.03
N ILE A 28 1.74 -0.47 13.29
CA ILE A 28 2.29 -1.64 12.58
C ILE A 28 2.70 -2.71 13.58
N GLU A 29 3.43 -2.35 14.63
CA GLU A 29 3.90 -3.28 15.67
C GLU A 29 2.75 -3.90 16.47
N ALA A 30 1.61 -3.21 16.56
CA ALA A 30 0.39 -3.72 17.17
C ALA A 30 -0.40 -4.70 16.28
N ARG A 31 0.02 -4.97 15.04
CA ARG A 31 -0.61 -5.94 14.13
C ARG A 31 0.09 -7.30 14.17
N SER A 32 -0.64 -8.35 13.85
CA SER A 32 -0.06 -9.68 13.71
C SER A 32 0.72 -9.81 12.40
N PRO A 33 1.83 -10.57 12.36
CA PRO A 33 2.50 -10.90 11.10
C PRO A 33 1.52 -11.48 10.07
N GLY A 34 1.50 -10.91 8.86
CA GLY A 34 0.59 -11.28 7.77
C GLY A 34 -0.74 -10.52 7.73
N GLU A 35 -1.08 -9.74 8.76
CA GLU A 35 -2.28 -8.88 8.78
C GLU A 35 -2.13 -7.66 7.86
N ILE A 36 -0.88 -7.26 7.58
CA ILE A 36 -0.53 -6.14 6.70
C ILE A 36 0.17 -6.68 5.45
N VAL A 37 -0.29 -6.22 4.29
CA VAL A 37 0.30 -6.48 2.97
C VAL A 37 0.42 -5.18 2.18
N THR A 38 0.95 -5.25 0.96
CA THR A 38 0.89 -4.13 0.01
C THR A 38 0.47 -4.60 -1.38
N SER A 39 0.46 -3.70 -2.36
CA SER A 39 0.09 -3.97 -3.75
C SER A 39 1.33 -4.10 -4.64
N ALA A 40 1.29 -4.97 -5.65
CA ALA A 40 2.31 -4.97 -6.71
C ALA A 40 2.47 -3.60 -7.43
N ILE A 41 1.41 -2.77 -7.42
CA ILE A 41 1.48 -1.39 -7.93
C ILE A 41 2.37 -0.52 -7.03
N VAL A 42 2.19 -0.64 -5.71
CA VAL A 42 3.03 0.05 -4.71
C VAL A 42 4.48 -0.41 -4.81
N TYR A 43 4.70 -1.73 -4.97
CA TYR A 43 6.02 -2.29 -5.23
C TYR A 43 6.69 -1.59 -6.42
N ALA A 44 5.99 -1.47 -7.55
CA ALA A 44 6.51 -0.81 -8.74
C ALA A 44 6.80 0.69 -8.50
N GLU A 45 5.97 1.40 -7.75
CA GLU A 45 6.19 2.81 -7.43
C GLU A 45 7.42 3.04 -6.54
N VAL A 46 7.53 2.28 -5.45
CA VAL A 46 8.67 2.36 -4.52
C VAL A 46 9.97 2.02 -5.23
N MET A 47 10.01 0.92 -5.98
CA MET A 47 11.23 0.52 -6.71
C MET A 47 11.61 1.52 -7.80
N ARG A 48 10.64 2.17 -8.45
CA ARG A 48 10.91 3.25 -9.42
C ARG A 48 11.46 4.52 -8.76
N GLY A 49 11.18 4.75 -7.47
CA GLY A 49 11.72 5.86 -6.70
C GLY A 49 13.13 5.62 -6.16
N ILE A 50 13.64 4.39 -6.23
CA ILE A 50 14.96 4.02 -5.71
C ILE A 50 15.99 4.08 -6.82
N ASP A 51 17.14 4.69 -6.53
CA ASP A 51 18.32 4.61 -7.38
C ASP A 51 18.87 3.18 -7.34
N PRO A 52 18.90 2.44 -8.47
CA PRO A 52 19.40 1.07 -8.50
C PRO A 52 20.90 0.96 -8.18
N ALA A 53 21.68 2.05 -8.23
CA ALA A 53 23.07 2.07 -7.81
C ALA A 53 23.26 2.20 -6.29
N ASN A 54 22.18 2.44 -5.54
CA ASN A 54 22.22 2.57 -4.08
C ASN A 54 21.82 1.25 -3.41
N ASP A 55 22.80 0.37 -3.20
CA ASP A 55 22.60 -0.96 -2.60
C ASP A 55 21.88 -0.91 -1.25
N VAL A 56 22.14 0.12 -0.44
CA VAL A 56 21.51 0.28 0.89
C VAL A 56 20.01 0.57 0.73
N ALA A 57 19.63 1.45 -0.20
CA ALA A 57 18.22 1.75 -0.45
C ALA A 57 17.48 0.54 -1.03
N VAL A 58 18.10 -0.18 -1.97
CA VAL A 58 17.55 -1.42 -2.54
C VAL A 58 17.33 -2.46 -1.44
N ALA A 59 18.33 -2.71 -0.59
CA ALA A 59 18.21 -3.67 0.51
C ALA A 59 17.08 -3.31 1.48
N LYS A 60 16.93 -2.03 1.84
CA LYS A 60 15.83 -1.57 2.70
C LYS A 60 14.46 -1.81 2.08
N ALA A 61 14.30 -1.57 0.79
CA ALA A 61 13.03 -1.84 0.10
C ALA A 61 12.73 -3.33 0.00
N MET A 62 13.75 -4.16 -0.24
CA MET A 62 13.56 -5.61 -0.22
C MET A 62 13.11 -6.12 1.14
N LEU A 63 13.69 -5.62 2.24
CA LEU A 63 13.24 -5.93 3.61
C LEU A 63 11.81 -5.45 3.87
N LEU A 64 11.43 -4.28 3.37
CA LEU A 64 10.05 -3.79 3.45
C LEU A 64 9.07 -4.77 2.78
N PHE A 65 9.38 -5.24 1.57
CA PHE A 65 8.50 -6.16 0.84
C PHE A 65 8.54 -7.60 1.34
N GLU A 66 9.57 -7.97 2.10
CA GLU A 66 9.57 -9.21 2.88
C GLU A 66 8.63 -9.10 4.09
N ALA A 67 8.63 -7.95 4.78
CA ALA A 67 7.75 -7.67 5.92
C ALA A 67 6.28 -7.47 5.51
N PHE A 68 6.04 -6.81 4.38
CA PHE A 68 4.72 -6.52 3.81
C PHE A 68 4.65 -7.06 2.37
N PRO A 69 4.32 -8.36 2.19
CA PRO A 69 4.28 -8.97 0.88
C PRO A 69 3.36 -8.22 -0.08
N ALA A 70 3.82 -8.01 -1.31
CA ALA A 70 3.04 -7.40 -2.37
C ALA A 70 2.08 -8.43 -2.98
N LEU A 71 0.77 -8.18 -2.87
CA LEU A 71 -0.24 -8.97 -3.55
C LEU A 71 -0.16 -8.75 -5.08
N PRO A 72 -0.42 -9.79 -5.89
CA PRO A 72 -0.44 -9.66 -7.35
C PRO A 72 -1.64 -8.82 -7.79
N PHE A 73 -1.42 -7.83 -8.67
CA PHE A 73 -2.52 -7.13 -9.33
C PHE A 73 -3.04 -7.97 -10.50
N ASP A 74 -4.05 -8.80 -10.24
CA ASP A 74 -4.55 -9.78 -11.19
C ASP A 74 -5.78 -9.29 -11.98
N ALA A 75 -6.45 -10.20 -12.69
CA ALA A 75 -7.63 -9.88 -13.49
C ALA A 75 -8.84 -9.46 -12.65
N GLU A 76 -8.94 -9.90 -11.39
CA GLU A 76 -10.01 -9.48 -10.49
C GLU A 76 -9.78 -8.06 -9.99
N ALA A 77 -8.55 -7.74 -9.58
CA ALA A 77 -8.14 -6.37 -9.27
C ALA A 77 -8.34 -5.43 -10.48
N ALA A 78 -8.01 -5.88 -11.69
CA ALA A 78 -8.24 -5.13 -12.91
C ALA A 78 -9.73 -4.88 -13.20
N ARG A 79 -10.62 -5.84 -12.91
CA ARG A 79 -12.07 -5.65 -13.04
C ARG A 79 -12.63 -4.68 -12.03
N ALA A 80 -12.14 -4.71 -10.79
CA ALA A 80 -12.56 -3.76 -9.75
C ALA A 80 -12.26 -2.30 -10.13
N TYR A 81 -11.23 -2.06 -10.94
CA TYR A 81 -10.90 -0.72 -11.44
C TYR A 81 -12.05 -0.07 -12.23
N ALA A 82 -12.91 -0.84 -12.89
CA ALA A 82 -14.06 -0.30 -13.60
C ALA A 82 -15.10 0.38 -12.69
N GLN A 83 -15.07 0.08 -11.39
CA GLN A 83 -15.97 0.65 -10.38
C GLN A 83 -15.36 1.89 -9.69
N VAL A 84 -14.07 2.16 -9.93
CA VAL A 84 -13.35 3.30 -9.37
C VAL A 84 -13.52 4.52 -10.30
N PRO A 85 -13.84 5.72 -9.78
CA PRO A 85 -13.87 6.93 -10.61
C PRO A 85 -12.55 7.16 -11.33
N PHE A 86 -12.59 7.25 -12.66
CA PHE A 86 -11.39 7.41 -13.47
C PHE A 86 -10.67 8.73 -13.16
N ARG A 87 -9.38 8.63 -12.82
CA ARG A 87 -8.45 9.77 -12.73
C ARG A 87 -7.19 9.43 -13.50
N ARG A 88 -6.88 10.21 -14.54
CA ARG A 88 -5.74 9.95 -15.42
C ARG A 88 -4.42 10.09 -14.66
N GLY A 89 -3.54 9.11 -14.81
CA GLY A 89 -2.16 9.16 -14.30
C GLY A 89 -2.00 9.02 -12.78
N LYS A 90 -3.01 8.49 -12.08
CA LYS A 90 -2.99 8.30 -10.62
C LYS A 90 -2.97 6.81 -10.26
N PHE A 91 -1.82 6.32 -9.81
CA PHE A 91 -1.65 4.92 -9.37
C PHE A 91 -2.53 4.59 -8.14
N ASP A 92 -2.85 5.58 -7.31
CA ASP A 92 -3.79 5.49 -6.18
C ASP A 92 -5.12 4.80 -6.58
N ARG A 93 -5.56 5.02 -7.82
CA ARG A 93 -6.81 4.41 -8.33
C ARG A 93 -6.67 2.91 -8.56
N LEU A 94 -5.51 2.46 -9.03
CA LEU A 94 -5.20 1.04 -9.15
C LEU A 94 -5.00 0.41 -7.76
N ILE A 95 -4.37 1.14 -6.83
CA ILE A 95 -4.21 0.69 -5.44
C ILE A 95 -5.58 0.53 -4.75
N GLY A 96 -6.45 1.53 -4.87
CA GLY A 96 -7.81 1.48 -4.33
C GLY A 96 -8.66 0.38 -4.97
N ALA A 97 -8.56 0.20 -6.29
CA ALA A 97 -9.21 -0.91 -6.98
C ALA A 97 -8.71 -2.28 -6.49
N HIS A 98 -7.41 -2.41 -6.27
CA HIS A 98 -6.82 -3.64 -5.75
C HIS A 98 -7.36 -3.94 -4.35
N ALA A 99 -7.30 -2.98 -3.43
CA ALA A 99 -7.81 -3.13 -2.08
C ALA A 99 -9.31 -3.44 -2.05
N LEU A 100 -10.12 -2.83 -2.92
CA LEU A 100 -11.53 -3.19 -3.11
C LEU A 100 -11.71 -4.66 -3.53
N ALA A 101 -10.94 -5.12 -4.51
CA ALA A 101 -11.04 -6.48 -5.03
C ALA A 101 -10.74 -7.54 -3.97
N VAL A 102 -9.73 -7.27 -3.13
CA VAL A 102 -9.32 -8.19 -2.05
C VAL A 102 -9.97 -7.88 -0.69
N GLY A 103 -10.88 -6.90 -0.62
CA GLY A 103 -11.63 -6.56 0.60
C GLY A 103 -10.80 -5.94 1.73
N LEU A 104 -9.66 -5.32 1.44
CA LEU A 104 -8.73 -4.78 2.43
C LEU A 104 -8.92 -3.27 2.68
N THR A 105 -8.55 -2.82 3.88
CA THR A 105 -8.49 -1.40 4.22
C THR A 105 -7.19 -0.78 3.72
N VAL A 106 -7.25 0.31 2.95
CA VAL A 106 -6.06 1.06 2.52
C VAL A 106 -5.53 1.89 3.68
N VAL A 107 -4.24 1.75 3.98
CA VAL A 107 -3.54 2.64 4.91
C VAL A 107 -2.77 3.67 4.10
N THR A 108 -3.13 4.95 4.25
CA THR A 108 -2.53 6.08 3.52
C THR A 108 -2.50 7.36 4.35
N SER A 109 -1.49 8.19 4.17
CA SER A 109 -1.50 9.57 4.70
C SER A 109 -2.29 10.55 3.82
N ASN A 110 -2.63 10.16 2.59
CA ASN A 110 -3.34 10.98 1.60
C ASN A 110 -4.77 10.48 1.35
N GLY A 111 -5.58 10.33 2.41
CA GLY A 111 -6.94 9.75 2.29
C GLY A 111 -7.86 10.44 1.27
N ALA A 112 -7.62 11.71 0.94
CA ALA A 112 -8.36 12.44 -0.10
C ALA A 112 -8.24 11.82 -1.50
N ASP A 113 -7.14 11.13 -1.80
CA ASP A 113 -6.95 10.44 -3.09
C ASP A 113 -7.79 9.16 -3.22
N PHE A 114 -8.42 8.70 -2.13
CA PHE A 114 -9.26 7.50 -2.08
C PHE A 114 -10.72 7.78 -1.68
N ALA A 115 -11.02 9.00 -1.22
CA ALA A 115 -12.29 9.35 -0.58
C ALA A 115 -13.55 9.21 -1.45
N ASP A 116 -13.41 9.28 -2.78
CA ASP A 116 -14.53 9.15 -3.73
C ASP A 116 -14.68 7.72 -4.30
N ILE A 117 -13.92 6.74 -3.79
CA ILE A 117 -14.00 5.35 -4.23
C ILE A 117 -15.09 4.63 -3.42
N PRO A 118 -16.23 4.24 -4.03
CA PRO A 118 -17.34 3.65 -3.29
C PRO A 118 -16.96 2.31 -2.64
N GLY A 119 -17.31 2.14 -1.36
CA GLY A 119 -17.09 0.89 -0.61
C GLY A 119 -15.65 0.68 -0.12
N LEU A 120 -14.71 1.56 -0.48
CA LEU A 120 -13.32 1.44 -0.05
C LEU A 120 -13.17 1.93 1.41
N LYS A 121 -12.52 1.11 2.24
CA LYS A 121 -12.13 1.49 3.60
C LYS A 121 -10.74 2.12 3.57
N VAL A 122 -10.58 3.22 4.28
CA VAL A 122 -9.33 3.98 4.32
C VAL A 122 -9.02 4.38 5.76
N GLU A 123 -7.77 4.19 6.18
CA GLU A 123 -7.26 4.63 7.46
C GLU A 123 -5.98 5.47 7.28
N ASN A 124 -5.81 6.47 8.14
CA ASN A 124 -4.57 7.22 8.26
C ASN A 124 -3.89 6.85 9.59
N TRP A 125 -2.72 6.23 9.48
CA TRP A 125 -1.94 5.75 10.62
C TRP A 125 -0.80 6.68 11.02
N THR A 126 -0.64 7.83 10.36
CA THR A 126 0.35 8.85 10.73
C THR A 126 -0.21 9.91 11.69
N LEU A 127 -1.49 9.77 12.10
CA LEU A 127 -2.21 10.65 13.01
C LEU A 127 -2.36 10.02 14.40
#